data_AF-A0A5M5ZMT7-F1
#
_entry.id   AF-A0A5M5ZMT7-F1
#
_cell.length_a   1.000
_cell.length_b   1.000
_cell.length_c   1.000
_cell.angle_alpha   90.00
_cell.angle_beta   90.00
_cell.angle_gamma   90.00
#
_symmetry.space_group_name_H-M   'P 1'
#
loop_
_entity.id
_entity.type
_entity.pdbx_description
1 polymer ?
#
loop_
_entity_poly.entity_id
_entity_poly.type
_entity_poly.pdbx_seq_one_letter_code
_entity_poly.pdbx_strand_id
1 'polypeptide(L)'
;YERLQRSNKSNSIKEKRKIMVQQLELLGECQTEMEYQFKRDLEQADSFIVEAYNKIGKKEIERLKYNRKKIKEAMIIADYHAKVTGTEVSQMIYNSFETGKWYSRKFIKEEISRIFKLFGIVPKKAVTSHTILDFFHAVESKRKNIKGYQLTMRKGI
;
A
#
# COMPACT_ATOMS: atom_id res chain seq x y z
N TYR A 1 -2.15 34.38 -35.82
CA TYR A 1 -2.31 34.22 -34.36
C TYR A 1 -2.49 32.74 -34.06
N GLU A 2 -1.38 32.03 -33.85
CA GLU A 2 -1.42 30.63 -33.42
C GLU A 2 -1.75 30.58 -31.93
N ARG A 3 -2.92 30.00 -31.60
CA ARG A 3 -3.27 29.67 -30.23
C ARG A 3 -2.32 28.58 -29.75
N LEU A 4 -1.38 28.94 -28.88
CA LEU A 4 -0.58 27.99 -28.10
C LEU A 4 -1.52 27.01 -27.39
N GLN A 5 -1.69 25.82 -27.96
CA GLN A 5 -2.31 24.70 -27.26
C GLN A 5 -1.42 24.37 -26.07
N ARG A 6 -1.83 24.80 -24.87
CA ARG A 6 -1.32 24.24 -23.62
C ARG A 6 -1.72 22.78 -23.59
N SER A 7 -0.88 21.91 -24.14
CA SER A 7 -0.98 20.48 -23.86
C SER A 7 -0.73 20.32 -22.37
N ASN A 8 -1.80 20.11 -21.60
CA ASN A 8 -1.71 19.65 -20.22
C ASN A 8 -1.14 18.23 -20.25
N LYS A 9 0.17 18.10 -20.49
CA LYS A 9 0.91 16.87 -20.20
C LYS A 9 1.13 16.84 -18.69
N SER A 10 0.04 16.78 -17.92
CA SER A 10 0.15 16.50 -16.50
C SER A 10 0.80 15.12 -16.43
N ASN A 11 2.08 15.05 -16.06
CA ASN A 11 2.76 13.79 -15.88
C ASN A 11 1.89 12.93 -14.95
N SER A 12 1.59 11.70 -15.37
CA SER A 12 0.82 10.78 -14.53
C SER A 12 1.52 10.65 -13.17
N ILE A 13 0.78 10.35 -12.11
CA ILE A 13 1.36 10.13 -10.76
C ILE A 13 2.53 9.14 -10.83
N LYS A 14 2.44 8.13 -11.72
CA LYS A 14 3.51 7.17 -11.99
C LYS A 14 4.78 7.82 -12.55
N GLU A 15 4.65 8.69 -13.55
CA GLU A 15 5.82 9.37 -14.13
C GLU A 15 6.45 10.34 -13.14
N LYS A 16 5.65 11.05 -12.34
CA LYS A 16 6.15 11.89 -11.25
C LYS A 16 6.96 11.08 -10.24
N ARG A 17 6.45 9.90 -9.84
CA ARG A 17 7.15 8.99 -8.93
C ARG A 17 8.45 8.44 -9.49
N LYS A 18 8.52 8.14 -10.79
CA LYS A 18 9.76 7.72 -11.44
C LYS A 18 10.85 8.80 -11.34
N ILE A 19 10.49 10.04 -11.66
CA ILE A 19 11.41 11.17 -11.57
C ILE A 19 11.88 11.34 -10.12
N MET A 20 10.97 11.27 -9.15
CA MET A 20 11.33 11.37 -7.74
C MET A 20 12.29 10.27 -7.28
N VAL A 21 12.07 9.01 -7.68
CA VAL A 21 13.00 7.90 -7.37
C VAL A 21 14.37 8.10 -8.01
N GLN A 22 14.44 8.65 -9.22
CA GLN A 22 15.73 9.01 -9.84
C GLN A 22 16.42 10.14 -9.09
N GLN A 23 15.68 11.15 -8.64
CA GLN A 23 16.22 12.25 -7.83
C GLN A 23 16.76 11.75 -6.48
N LEU A 24 16.04 10.83 -5.82
CA LEU A 24 16.50 10.19 -4.58
C LEU A 24 17.78 9.37 -4.79
N GLU A 25 17.90 8.67 -5.92
CA GLU A 25 19.11 7.92 -6.26
C GLU A 25 20.31 8.86 -6.48
N LEU A 26 20.09 9.99 -7.16
CA LEU A 26 21.14 10.99 -7.41
C LEU A 26 21.59 11.71 -6.13
N LEU A 27 20.69 11.89 -5.16
CA LEU A 27 21.01 12.50 -3.87
C LEU A 27 21.92 11.61 -3.01
N GLY A 28 21.84 10.28 -3.14
CA GLY A 28 22.64 9.36 -2.33
C GLY A 28 22.50 9.61 -0.82
N GLU A 29 23.64 9.62 -0.11
CA GLU A 29 23.70 10.05 1.29
C GLU A 29 23.79 11.58 1.36
N CYS A 30 22.79 12.23 1.95
CA CYS A 30 22.79 13.69 2.10
C CYS A 30 23.93 14.13 3.03
N GLN A 31 24.77 15.05 2.59
CA GLN A 31 25.91 15.58 3.35
C GLN A 31 25.78 17.08 3.65
N THR A 32 24.91 17.79 2.91
CA THR A 32 24.70 19.24 3.01
C THR A 32 23.27 19.60 3.40
N GLU A 33 23.08 20.75 4.05
CA GLU A 33 21.73 21.23 4.43
C GLU A 33 20.82 21.43 3.20
N MET A 34 21.39 21.80 2.05
CA MET A 34 20.63 21.94 0.80
C MET A 34 20.05 20.60 0.33
N GLU A 35 20.79 19.49 0.46
CA GLU A 35 20.31 18.16 0.10
C GLU A 35 19.21 17.68 1.06
N TYR A 36 19.34 17.97 2.36
CA TYR A 36 18.29 17.69 3.34
C TYR A 36 17.02 18.47 3.04
N GLN A 37 17.14 19.76 2.71
CA GLN A 37 16.00 20.58 2.34
C GLN A 37 15.32 20.05 1.08
N PHE A 38 16.09 19.70 0.06
CA PHE A 38 15.54 19.13 -1.16
C PHE A 38 14.85 17.78 -0.91
N LYS A 39 15.40 16.92 -0.04
CA LYS A 39 14.72 15.68 0.37
C LYS A 39 13.38 15.96 1.08
N ARG A 40 13.32 16.96 1.97
CA ARG A 40 12.06 17.40 2.60
C ARG A 40 11.03 17.85 1.58
N ASP A 41 11.46 18.57 0.54
CA ASP A 41 10.57 19.01 -0.54
C ASP A 41 10.01 17.81 -1.32
N LEU A 42 10.83 16.78 -1.58
CA LEU A 42 10.37 15.53 -2.20
C LEU A 42 9.37 14.77 -1.29
N GLU A 43 9.62 14.72 0.01
CA GLU A 43 8.71 14.12 0.99
C GLU A 43 7.37 14.85 1.06
N GLN A 44 7.38 16.17 0.96
CA GLN A 44 6.15 16.98 0.92
C GLN A 44 5.38 16.75 -0.38
N ALA A 45 6.07 16.50 -1.49
CA ALA A 45 5.44 16.21 -2.78
C ALA A 45 4.81 14.80 -2.85
N ASP A 46 5.51 13.76 -2.37
CA ASP A 46 4.97 12.39 -2.28
C ASP A 46 5.69 11.57 -1.21
N SER A 47 5.26 11.72 0.05
CA SER A 47 5.83 11.00 1.19
C SER A 47 5.81 9.48 1.01
N PHE A 48 4.82 8.94 0.30
CA PHE A 48 4.70 7.50 0.08
C PHE A 48 5.84 6.92 -0.75
N ILE A 49 6.26 7.61 -1.82
CA ILE A 49 7.33 7.07 -2.67
C ILE A 49 8.72 7.27 -2.03
N VAL A 50 8.91 8.35 -1.26
CA VAL A 50 10.15 8.56 -0.50
C VAL A 50 10.29 7.50 0.60
N GLU A 51 9.22 7.24 1.37
CA GLU A 51 9.21 6.17 2.37
C GLU A 51 9.46 4.80 1.73
N ALA A 52 8.83 4.53 0.58
CA ALA A 52 9.06 3.29 -0.16
C ALA A 52 10.54 3.16 -0.59
N TYR A 53 11.15 4.23 -1.10
CA TYR A 53 12.54 4.20 -1.53
C TYR A 53 13.47 3.86 -0.36
N ASN A 54 13.27 4.51 0.79
CA ASN A 54 14.06 4.26 1.98
C ASN A 54 13.91 2.82 2.53
N LYS A 55 12.71 2.21 2.39
CA LYS A 55 12.42 0.87 2.95
C LYS A 55 12.79 -0.30 2.04
N ILE A 56 12.45 -0.21 0.76
CA ILE A 56 12.58 -1.33 -0.20
C ILE A 56 13.51 -1.04 -1.37
N GLY A 57 13.99 0.21 -1.50
CA GLY A 57 14.91 0.62 -2.55
C GLY A 57 14.28 0.77 -3.94
N LYS A 58 15.02 1.45 -4.83
CA LYS A 58 14.60 1.71 -6.22
C LYS A 58 14.30 0.45 -7.03
N LYS A 59 15.21 -0.54 -6.99
CA LYS A 59 15.10 -1.77 -7.81
C LYS A 59 13.77 -2.48 -7.57
N GLU A 60 13.33 -2.53 -6.31
CA GLU A 60 12.07 -3.16 -5.94
C GLU A 60 10.85 -2.34 -6.38
N ILE A 61 10.88 -1.01 -6.19
CA ILE A 61 9.81 -0.11 -6.68
C ILE A 61 9.61 -0.24 -8.19
N GLU A 62 10.71 -0.33 -8.95
CA GLU A 62 10.70 -0.50 -10.39
C GLU A 62 10.16 -1.88 -10.80
N ARG A 63 10.58 -2.95 -10.11
CA ARG A 63 10.04 -4.31 -10.29
C ARG A 63 8.52 -4.34 -10.07
N LEU A 64 8.03 -3.59 -9.09
CA LEU A 64 6.61 -3.46 -8.78
C LEU A 64 5.87 -2.46 -9.70
N LYS A 65 6.56 -1.90 -10.70
CA LYS A 65 6.04 -1.00 -11.72
C LYS A 65 5.31 0.21 -11.14
N TYR A 66 5.73 0.70 -9.97
CA TYR A 66 5.12 1.84 -9.28
C TYR A 66 3.65 1.60 -8.87
N ASN A 67 3.23 0.33 -8.74
CA ASN A 67 1.89 0.00 -8.27
C ASN A 67 1.79 0.25 -6.76
N ARG A 68 0.96 1.23 -6.36
CA ARG A 68 0.81 1.65 -4.96
C ARG A 68 0.49 0.49 -4.01
N LYS A 69 -0.44 -0.40 -4.37
CA LYS A 69 -0.81 -1.52 -3.51
C LYS A 69 0.37 -2.47 -3.31
N LYS A 70 1.01 -2.89 -4.41
CA LYS A 70 2.14 -3.83 -4.34
C LYS A 70 3.34 -3.24 -3.58
N ILE A 71 3.63 -1.95 -3.79
CA ILE A 71 4.68 -1.26 -3.04
C ILE A 71 4.35 -1.24 -1.55
N LYS A 72 3.10 -0.91 -1.18
CA LYS A 72 2.71 -0.93 0.23
C LYS A 72 2.81 -2.34 0.82
N GLU A 73 2.46 -3.40 0.09
CA GLU A 73 2.69 -4.79 0.54
C GLU A 73 4.17 -5.05 0.82
N ALA A 74 5.06 -4.69 -0.12
CA ALA A 74 6.50 -4.88 0.05
C ALA A 74 7.06 -4.07 1.23
N MET A 75 6.59 -2.84 1.44
CA MET A 75 6.96 -2.03 2.61
C MET A 75 6.53 -2.70 3.92
N ILE A 76 5.31 -3.23 3.99
CA ILE A 76 4.80 -3.92 5.20
C ILE A 76 5.60 -5.20 5.47
N ILE A 77 6.00 -5.94 4.44
CA ILE A 77 6.86 -7.13 4.59
C ILE A 77 8.25 -6.73 5.13
N ALA A 78 8.84 -5.64 4.61
CA ALA A 78 10.10 -5.12 5.10
C ALA A 78 10.01 -4.72 6.58
N ASP A 79 8.94 -4.01 6.97
CA ASP A 79 8.69 -3.62 8.37
C ASP A 79 8.51 -4.85 9.29
N TYR A 80 7.89 -5.92 8.80
CA TYR A 80 7.73 -7.16 9.57
C TYR A 80 9.07 -7.84 9.84
N HIS A 81 9.94 -7.93 8.83
CA HIS A 81 11.28 -8.48 9.00
C HIS A 81 12.15 -7.62 9.93
N ALA A 82 11.94 -6.31 9.93
CA ALA A 82 12.59 -5.38 10.85
C ALA A 82 11.91 -5.30 12.25
N LYS A 83 10.82 -6.04 12.48
CA LYS A 83 10.04 -6.08 13.75
C LYS A 83 9.63 -4.68 14.25
N VAL A 84 9.18 -3.81 13.34
CA VAL A 84 8.99 -2.38 13.65
C VAL A 84 7.83 -2.11 14.62
N THR A 85 6.64 -2.66 14.37
CA THR A 85 5.42 -2.28 15.13
C THR A 85 4.62 -3.45 15.71
N GLY A 86 4.71 -4.65 15.11
CA GLY A 86 3.86 -5.78 15.47
C GLY A 86 2.43 -5.69 14.92
N THR A 87 2.14 -4.69 14.09
CA THR A 87 0.81 -4.45 13.48
C THR A 87 0.76 -4.77 11.97
N GLU A 88 1.83 -5.31 11.42
CA GLU A 88 2.06 -5.45 9.97
C GLU A 88 1.01 -6.34 9.30
N VAL A 89 0.52 -7.35 10.01
CA VAL A 89 -0.55 -8.23 9.53
C VAL A 89 -1.86 -7.47 9.35
N SER A 90 -2.25 -6.66 10.33
CA SER A 90 -3.43 -5.80 10.24
C SER A 90 -3.26 -4.79 9.11
N GLN A 91 -2.08 -4.18 8.97
CA GLN A 91 -1.76 -3.27 7.88
C GLN A 91 -1.87 -3.93 6.50
N MET A 92 -1.41 -5.18 6.37
CA MET A 92 -1.55 -5.95 5.12
C MET A 92 -3.02 -6.20 4.79
N ILE A 93 -3.83 -6.59 5.79
CA ILE A 93 -5.27 -6.76 5.62
C ILE A 93 -5.93 -5.44 5.17
N TYR A 94 -5.57 -4.31 5.78
CA TYR A 94 -6.06 -2.99 5.36
C TYR A 94 -5.62 -2.58 3.94
N ASN A 95 -4.52 -3.13 3.44
CA ASN A 95 -4.06 -2.89 2.07
C ASN A 95 -4.76 -3.80 1.04
N SER A 96 -5.08 -5.04 1.42
CA SER A 96 -5.81 -6.00 0.58
C SER A 96 -7.29 -5.64 0.42
N PHE A 97 -7.92 -5.09 1.45
CA PHE A 97 -9.35 -4.79 1.46
C PHE A 97 -9.64 -3.28 1.49
N GLU A 98 -10.64 -2.85 0.72
CA GLU A 98 -11.04 -1.45 0.62
C GLU A 98 -12.41 -1.22 1.27
N THR A 99 -12.52 -0.13 2.03
CA THR A 99 -13.80 0.37 2.55
C THR A 99 -14.71 0.79 1.39
N GLY A 100 -16.01 0.56 1.53
CA GLY A 100 -17.00 0.82 0.48
C GLY A 100 -17.07 -0.26 -0.60
N LYS A 101 -16.24 -1.31 -0.53
CA LYS A 101 -16.32 -2.46 -1.46
C LYS A 101 -16.99 -3.68 -0.82
N TRP A 102 -17.64 -4.46 -1.67
CA TRP A 102 -18.20 -5.76 -1.32
C TRP A 102 -17.24 -6.87 -1.72
N TYR A 103 -17.07 -7.85 -0.83
CA TYR A 103 -16.25 -9.02 -1.06
C TYR A 103 -17.01 -10.30 -0.75
N SER A 104 -16.83 -11.34 -1.57
CA SER A 104 -17.44 -12.64 -1.33
C SER A 104 -16.81 -13.33 -0.12
N ARG A 105 -17.56 -14.17 0.58
CA ARG A 105 -17.03 -14.95 1.72
C ARG A 105 -15.82 -15.81 1.33
N LYS A 106 -15.85 -16.39 0.12
CA LYS A 106 -14.74 -17.18 -0.44
C LYS A 106 -13.47 -16.34 -0.56
N PHE A 107 -13.57 -15.19 -1.23
CA PHE A 107 -12.44 -14.30 -1.44
C PHE A 107 -11.84 -13.81 -0.11
N ILE A 108 -12.70 -13.39 0.84
CA ILE A 108 -12.25 -12.92 2.15
C ILE A 108 -11.43 -14.01 2.86
N LYS A 109 -11.94 -15.24 2.91
CA LYS A 109 -11.26 -16.36 3.55
C LYS A 109 -9.91 -16.65 2.87
N GLU A 110 -9.89 -16.72 1.55
CA GLU A 110 -8.69 -17.03 0.77
C GLU A 110 -7.61 -15.96 0.95
N GLU A 111 -8.00 -14.69 0.91
CA GLU A 111 -7.07 -13.57 1.01
C GLU A 111 -6.51 -13.41 2.42
N ILE A 112 -7.32 -13.53 3.48
CA ILE A 112 -6.80 -13.53 4.86
C ILE A 112 -5.88 -14.73 5.10
N SER A 113 -6.21 -15.91 4.57
CA SER A 113 -5.36 -17.09 4.67
C SER A 113 -4.03 -16.91 3.94
N ARG A 114 -4.04 -16.26 2.76
CA ARG A 114 -2.84 -15.89 2.00
C ARG A 114 -1.95 -14.98 2.83
N ILE A 115 -2.52 -13.96 3.48
CA ILE A 115 -1.80 -13.03 4.34
C ILE A 115 -1.15 -13.77 5.52
N PHE A 116 -1.88 -14.59 6.27
CA PHE A 116 -1.27 -15.32 7.40
C PHE A 116 -0.15 -16.26 6.95
N LYS A 117 -0.29 -16.95 5.81
CA LYS A 117 0.79 -17.74 5.22
C LYS A 117 2.02 -16.88 4.88
N LEU A 118 1.81 -15.70 4.31
CA LEU A 118 2.89 -14.78 3.93
C LEU A 118 3.73 -14.36 5.14
N PHE A 119 3.08 -14.16 6.30
CA PHE A 119 3.77 -13.81 7.55
C PHE A 119 4.23 -15.03 8.38
N GLY A 120 3.97 -16.25 7.92
CA GLY A 120 4.30 -17.48 8.66
C GLY A 120 3.50 -17.64 9.96
N ILE A 121 2.32 -17.01 10.05
CA ILE A 121 1.49 -17.01 11.26
C ILE A 121 0.55 -18.20 11.23
N VAL A 122 0.55 -18.98 12.31
CA VAL A 122 -0.44 -20.04 12.56
C VAL A 122 -1.59 -19.44 13.37
N PRO A 123 -2.79 -19.27 12.77
CA PRO A 123 -3.92 -18.67 13.47
C PRO A 123 -4.41 -19.59 14.59
N LYS A 124 -4.69 -19.02 15.78
CA LYS A 124 -5.26 -19.77 16.91
C LYS A 124 -6.67 -20.30 16.62
N LYS A 125 -7.41 -19.63 15.74
CA LYS A 125 -8.76 -20.00 15.30
C LYS A 125 -8.77 -20.18 13.78
N ALA A 126 -9.63 -21.06 13.29
CA ALA A 126 -9.79 -21.28 11.86
C ALA A 126 -10.13 -19.96 11.15
N VAL A 127 -9.42 -19.67 10.05
CA VAL A 127 -9.69 -18.50 9.21
C VAL A 127 -11.03 -18.71 8.49
N THR A 128 -11.95 -17.78 8.68
CA THR A 128 -13.25 -17.77 8.01
C THR A 128 -13.51 -16.40 7.41
N SER A 129 -14.60 -16.29 6.64
CA SER A 129 -15.04 -14.97 6.17
C SER A 129 -15.38 -14.00 7.31
N HIS A 130 -15.72 -14.50 8.50
CA HIS A 130 -16.04 -13.64 9.65
C HIS A 130 -14.79 -13.02 10.26
N THR A 131 -13.59 -13.55 9.99
CA THR A 131 -12.32 -12.97 10.46
C THR A 131 -12.14 -11.53 9.98
N ILE A 132 -12.76 -11.13 8.86
CA ILE A 132 -12.74 -9.73 8.41
C ILE A 132 -13.39 -8.77 9.40
N LEU A 133 -14.32 -9.25 10.23
CA LEU A 133 -15.03 -8.45 11.23
C LEU A 133 -14.12 -8.06 12.40
N ASP A 134 -12.98 -8.73 12.57
CA ASP A 134 -11.96 -8.32 13.55
C ASP A 134 -11.24 -7.04 13.10
N PHE A 135 -11.20 -6.78 11.78
CA PHE A 135 -10.47 -5.66 11.18
C PHE A 135 -11.39 -4.56 10.63
N PHE A 136 -12.62 -4.89 10.23
CA PHE A 136 -13.55 -3.94 9.62
C PHE A 136 -14.94 -4.00 10.28
N HIS A 137 -15.59 -2.85 10.33
CA HIS A 137 -17.04 -2.81 10.36
C HIS A 137 -17.55 -3.24 8.97
N ALA A 138 -18.49 -4.19 8.94
CA ALA A 138 -19.03 -4.68 7.70
C ALA A 138 -20.48 -5.13 7.84
N VAL A 139 -21.24 -5.02 6.75
CA VAL A 139 -22.62 -5.45 6.66
C VAL A 139 -22.68 -6.71 5.79
N GLU A 140 -23.21 -7.79 6.33
CA GLU A 140 -23.44 -8.99 5.54
C GLU A 140 -24.49 -8.72 4.47
N SER A 141 -24.19 -9.07 3.22
CA SER A 141 -25.14 -8.93 2.13
C SER A 141 -24.89 -9.97 1.05
N LYS A 142 -25.93 -10.24 0.27
CA LYS A 142 -25.92 -11.22 -0.83
C LYS A 142 -25.93 -10.48 -2.17
N ARG A 143 -25.01 -10.81 -3.07
CA ARG A 143 -24.97 -10.29 -4.45
C ARG A 143 -24.95 -11.44 -5.43
N LYS A 144 -25.86 -11.45 -6.42
CA LYS A 144 -25.96 -12.52 -7.45
C LYS A 144 -25.90 -13.94 -6.86
N ASN A 145 -26.68 -14.16 -5.81
CA ASN A 145 -26.70 -15.41 -5.03
C ASN A 145 -25.48 -15.78 -4.17
N ILE A 146 -24.44 -14.94 -4.14
CA ILE A 146 -23.23 -15.17 -3.36
C ILE A 146 -23.30 -14.36 -2.06
N LYS A 147 -23.07 -15.00 -0.91
CA LYS A 147 -22.95 -14.32 0.40
C LYS A 147 -21.59 -13.64 0.54
N GLY A 148 -21.56 -12.48 1.18
CA GLY A 148 -20.34 -11.69 1.37
C GLY A 148 -20.56 -10.52 2.32
N TYR A 149 -19.55 -9.66 2.40
CA TYR A 149 -19.56 -8.50 3.29
C TYR A 149 -19.30 -7.23 2.49
N GLN A 150 -20.10 -6.21 2.77
CA GLN A 150 -19.85 -4.83 2.38
C GLN A 150 -19.04 -4.17 3.50
N LEU A 151 -17.79 -3.80 3.23
CA LEU A 151 -16.93 -3.17 4.24
C LEU A 151 -17.29 -1.68 4.35
N THR A 152 -17.49 -1.18 5.56
CA THR A 152 -17.88 0.22 5.80
C THR A 152 -16.73 1.03 6.35
N MET A 153 -16.14 0.61 7.47
CA MET A 153 -15.05 1.32 8.13
C MET A 153 -13.99 0.35 8.63
N ARG A 154 -12.74 0.80 8.70
CA ARG A 154 -11.67 0.07 9.40
C ARG A 154 -11.90 0.18 10.90
N LYS A 155 -11.72 -0.91 11.62
CA LYS A 155 -11.55 -0.85 13.07
C LYS A 155 -10.15 -0.33 13.32
N GLY A 156 -10.03 0.75 14.10
CA GLY A 156 -8.73 1.27 14.52
C GLY A 156 -8.00 0.24 15.38
N ILE A 157 -6.67 0.37 15.43
CA ILE A 157 -5.83 -0.22 16.47
C ILE A 157 -5.84 0.75 17.64
#